data_AF-A0AAD1CJP9-F1
#
_entry.id   AF-A0AAD1CJP9-F1
#
_cell.length_a   1.000
_cell.length_b   1.000
_cell.length_c   1.000
_cell.angle_alpha   90.00
_cell.angle_beta   90.00
_cell.angle_gamma   90.00
#
_symmetry.space_group_name_H-M   'P 1'
#
loop_
_entity.id
_entity.type
_entity.pdbx_description
1 polymer ?
#
loop_
_entity_poly.entity_id
_entity_poly.type
_entity_poly.pdbx_seq_one_letter_code
_entity_poly.pdbx_strand_id
1 'polypeptide(L)'
;MGLDGMALGNHEFDLSNKKLNQFINSVNFPILAANVDVSQDLDLKDQKNLHPFRVFAFDGNKKTVVTDLNHLPKDKNLVAVFGLALDDMPNIAPHTGKVKFDNMVKSAQATVDYLQSKGVDNIIALTHIGNSVDLNLASKVNGIDLIVGGH
;
A
#
# COMPACT_ATOMS: atom_id res chain seq x y z
N MET A 1 -18.72 5.93 2.34
CA MET A 1 -17.66 6.21 3.34
C MET A 1 -16.50 6.82 2.57
N GLY A 2 -16.07 8.05 2.88
CA GLY A 2 -15.01 8.73 2.13
C GLY A 2 -13.63 8.21 2.50
N LEU A 3 -13.31 6.98 2.07
CA LEU A 3 -12.04 6.31 2.37
C LEU A 3 -10.90 6.87 1.49
N ASP A 4 -9.69 6.89 2.04
CA ASP A 4 -8.50 7.43 1.37
C ASP A 4 -7.54 6.36 0.84
N GLY A 5 -7.73 5.12 1.27
CA GLY A 5 -6.97 3.96 0.84
C GLY A 5 -7.40 2.71 1.60
N MET A 6 -7.09 1.55 1.03
CA MET A 6 -7.32 0.23 1.60
C MET A 6 -6.11 -0.65 1.33
N ALA A 7 -5.53 -1.31 2.34
CA ALA A 7 -4.51 -2.33 2.12
C ALA A 7 -5.12 -3.58 1.47
N LEU A 8 -4.36 -4.23 0.59
CA LEU A 8 -4.74 -5.51 0.02
C LEU A 8 -4.53 -6.64 1.04
N GLY A 9 -5.57 -7.38 1.38
CA GLY A 9 -5.53 -8.54 2.27
C GLY A 9 -5.61 -9.87 1.53
N ASN A 10 -5.69 -10.96 2.29
CA ASN A 10 -5.73 -12.32 1.75
C ASN A 10 -7.09 -12.68 1.16
N HIS A 11 -8.18 -12.27 1.80
CA HIS A 11 -9.54 -12.60 1.35
C HIS A 11 -9.94 -11.89 0.05
N GLU A 12 -9.21 -10.85 -0.37
CA GLU A 12 -9.36 -10.26 -1.69
C GLU A 12 -9.05 -11.26 -2.83
N PHE A 13 -8.31 -12.33 -2.54
CA PHE A 13 -7.96 -13.41 -3.47
C PHE A 13 -8.86 -14.67 -3.33
N ASP A 14 -9.94 -14.62 -2.55
CA ASP A 14 -10.80 -15.80 -2.30
C ASP A 14 -11.61 -16.27 -3.50
N LEU A 15 -11.95 -15.35 -4.43
CA LEU A 15 -12.86 -15.66 -5.53
C LEU A 15 -12.14 -15.82 -6.87
N SER A 16 -11.40 -14.81 -7.31
CA SER A 16 -10.50 -14.83 -8.48
C SER A 16 -9.86 -13.46 -8.70
N ASN A 17 -8.72 -13.42 -9.40
CA ASN A 17 -8.09 -12.17 -9.83
C ASN A 17 -9.00 -11.34 -10.75
N LYS A 18 -9.83 -11.96 -11.59
CA LYS A 18 -10.86 -11.25 -12.35
C LYS A 18 -11.87 -10.50 -11.46
N LYS A 19 -12.36 -11.13 -10.39
CA LYS A 19 -13.31 -10.50 -9.46
C LYS A 19 -12.63 -9.44 -8.60
N LEU A 20 -11.39 -9.68 -8.18
CA LEU A 20 -10.56 -8.66 -7.53
C LEU A 20 -10.39 -7.44 -8.45
N ASN A 21 -10.06 -7.64 -9.72
CA ASN A 21 -9.95 -6.55 -10.69
C ASN A 21 -11.28 -5.77 -10.82
N GLN A 22 -12.42 -6.46 -10.87
CA GLN A 22 -13.74 -5.82 -10.87
C GLN A 22 -13.98 -4.98 -9.61
N PHE A 23 -13.61 -5.50 -8.44
CA PHE A 23 -13.70 -4.77 -7.17
C PHE A 23 -12.83 -3.51 -7.18
N ILE A 24 -11.55 -3.62 -7.55
CA ILE A 24 -10.62 -2.49 -7.61
C ILE A 24 -11.12 -1.39 -8.55
N ASN A 25 -11.77 -1.77 -9.67
CA ASN A 25 -12.38 -0.83 -10.62
C ASN A 25 -13.70 -0.22 -10.14
N SER A 26 -14.37 -0.83 -9.16
CA SER A 26 -15.67 -0.35 -8.64
C SER A 26 -15.53 0.64 -7.49
N VAL A 27 -14.39 0.65 -6.80
CA VAL A 27 -14.16 1.53 -5.63
C VAL A 27 -13.63 2.89 -6.07
N ASN A 28 -13.95 3.93 -5.28
CA ASN A 28 -13.52 5.31 -5.53
C ASN A 28 -12.32 5.74 -4.67
N PHE A 29 -11.64 4.77 -4.07
CA PHE A 29 -10.44 4.94 -3.27
C PHE A 29 -9.36 3.97 -3.76
N PRO A 30 -8.07 4.27 -3.53
CA PRO A 30 -6.98 3.42 -4.00
C PRO A 30 -6.85 2.15 -3.17
N ILE A 31 -6.49 1.05 -3.82
CA ILE A 31 -5.95 -0.12 -3.14
C ILE A 31 -4.43 0.05 -3.04
N LEU A 32 -3.88 -0.22 -1.86
CA LEU A 32 -2.47 0.00 -1.52
C LEU A 32 -1.76 -1.33 -1.25
N ALA A 33 -0.66 -1.58 -1.96
CA ALA A 33 0.25 -2.69 -1.70
C ALA A 33 1.62 -2.45 -2.37
N ALA A 34 2.62 -2.06 -1.57
CA ALA A 34 3.97 -1.74 -2.06
C ALA A 34 4.81 -2.98 -2.39
N ASN A 35 4.44 -4.15 -1.89
CA ASN A 35 5.15 -5.40 -2.09
C ASN A 35 4.43 -6.36 -3.05
N VAL A 36 3.48 -5.87 -3.85
CA VAL A 36 2.69 -6.71 -4.76
C VAL A 36 2.97 -6.30 -6.21
N ASP A 37 3.43 -7.26 -7.00
CA ASP A 37 3.65 -7.12 -8.44
C ASP A 37 2.64 -7.96 -9.21
N VAL A 38 1.77 -7.27 -9.95
CA VAL A 38 0.71 -7.86 -10.77
C VAL A 38 1.07 -7.94 -12.26
N SER A 39 2.27 -7.52 -12.67
CA SER A 39 2.65 -7.36 -14.09
C SER A 39 2.58 -8.65 -14.90
N GLN A 40 2.71 -9.81 -14.25
CA GLN A 40 2.65 -11.14 -14.87
C GLN A 40 1.26 -11.79 -14.80
N ASP A 41 0.31 -11.16 -14.10
CA ASP A 41 -1.04 -11.69 -13.94
C ASP A 41 -1.97 -11.21 -15.08
N LEU A 42 -2.70 -12.15 -15.69
CA LEU A 42 -3.51 -11.85 -16.87
C LEU A 42 -4.69 -10.93 -16.57
N ASP A 43 -5.25 -11.01 -15.36
CA ASP A 43 -6.42 -10.23 -14.96
C ASP A 43 -6.03 -8.90 -14.33
N LEU A 44 -4.86 -8.79 -13.70
CA LEU A 44 -4.47 -7.63 -12.88
C LEU A 44 -3.35 -6.76 -13.48
N LYS A 45 -2.58 -7.23 -14.48
CA LYS A 45 -1.41 -6.49 -15.04
C LYS A 45 -1.70 -5.06 -15.49
N ASP A 46 -2.93 -4.77 -15.91
CA ASP A 46 -3.35 -3.46 -16.44
C ASP A 46 -4.08 -2.60 -15.38
N GLN A 47 -4.08 -3.03 -14.11
CA GLN A 47 -4.76 -2.32 -13.03
C GLN A 47 -4.08 -0.97 -12.74
N LYS A 48 -4.90 0.08 -12.65
CA LYS A 48 -4.47 1.48 -12.47
C LYS A 48 -4.79 2.07 -11.10
N ASN A 49 -5.64 1.42 -10.31
CA ASN A 49 -6.07 1.82 -8.97
C ASN A 49 -5.49 0.91 -7.87
N LEU A 50 -4.44 0.15 -8.22
CA LEU A 50 -3.54 -0.53 -7.28
C LEU A 50 -2.23 0.23 -7.26
N HIS A 51 -1.85 0.75 -6.10
CA HIS A 51 -0.69 1.63 -5.94
C HIS A 51 0.19 1.16 -4.78
N PRO A 52 1.50 1.44 -4.78
CA PRO A 52 2.33 1.14 -3.62
C PRO A 52 1.97 2.05 -2.42
N PHE A 53 1.69 3.33 -2.70
CA PHE A 53 1.42 4.34 -1.69
C PHE A 53 0.59 5.50 -2.25
N ARG A 54 0.17 6.41 -1.36
CA ARG A 54 -0.43 7.70 -1.69
C ARG A 54 0.12 8.79 -0.78
N VAL A 55 0.30 9.99 -1.32
CA VAL A 55 0.80 11.15 -0.58
C VAL A 55 -0.29 12.21 -0.48
N PHE A 56 -0.37 12.84 0.68
CA PHE A 56 -1.33 13.87 0.99
C PHE A 56 -0.61 15.12 1.50
N ALA A 57 -1.08 16.29 1.09
CA ALA A 57 -0.68 17.56 1.67
C ALA A 57 -1.79 18.07 2.60
N PHE A 58 -1.38 18.54 3.78
CA PHE A 58 -2.27 19.07 4.79
C PHE A 58 -2.08 20.57 4.96
N ASP A 59 -3.22 21.28 5.00
CA ASP A 59 -3.35 22.68 5.39
C ASP A 59 -4.36 22.77 6.53
N GLY A 60 -3.84 22.72 7.77
CA GLY A 60 -4.65 22.43 8.95
C GLY A 60 -5.37 21.08 8.80
N ASN A 61 -6.71 21.11 8.89
CA ASN A 61 -7.55 19.90 8.75
C ASN A 61 -7.96 19.61 7.30
N LYS A 62 -7.50 20.39 6.31
CA LYS A 62 -7.80 20.16 4.90
C LYS A 62 -6.72 19.30 4.27
N LYS A 63 -7.15 18.19 3.67
CA LYS A 63 -6.29 17.23 2.98
C LYS A 63 -6.47 17.34 1.47
N THR A 64 -5.38 17.37 0.72
CA THR A 64 -5.37 17.23 -0.74
C THR A 64 -4.43 16.11 -1.16
N VAL A 65 -4.77 15.42 -2.25
CA VAL A 65 -3.93 14.36 -2.81
C VAL A 65 -2.80 14.99 -3.61
N VAL A 66 -1.58 14.53 -3.39
CA VAL A 66 -0.41 14.92 -4.17
C VAL A 66 -0.13 13.85 -5.23
N THR A 67 -0.12 14.26 -6.50
CA THR A 67 0.12 13.35 -7.63
C THR A 67 1.49 13.58 -8.30
N ASP A 68 2.09 14.75 -8.13
CA ASP A 68 3.41 15.07 -8.65
C ASP A 68 4.45 15.03 -7.52
N LEU A 69 5.16 13.90 -7.41
CA LEU A 69 6.21 13.69 -6.41
C LEU A 69 7.53 14.38 -6.77
N ASN A 70 7.65 15.00 -7.94
CA ASN A 70 8.84 15.78 -8.33
C ASN A 70 8.70 17.25 -7.96
N HIS A 71 7.47 17.73 -7.73
CA HIS A 71 7.16 19.11 -7.35
C HIS A 71 6.28 19.15 -6.09
N LEU A 72 6.82 18.65 -4.97
CA LEU A 72 6.12 18.64 -3.69
C LEU A 72 5.94 20.06 -3.11
N PRO A 73 4.79 20.37 -2.49
CA PRO A 73 4.57 21.65 -1.83
C PRO A 73 5.44 21.74 -0.57
N LYS A 74 6.34 22.72 -0.54
CA LYS A 74 7.34 22.88 0.54
C LYS A 74 6.77 23.51 1.82
N ASP A 75 5.62 24.16 1.73
CA ASP A 75 4.95 24.88 2.82
C ASP A 75 3.83 24.06 3.49
N LYS A 76 3.63 22.81 3.06
CA LYS A 76 2.57 21.93 3.56
C LYS A 76 3.13 20.74 4.31
N ASN A 77 2.38 20.27 5.30
CA ASN A 77 2.69 19.02 5.96
C ASN A 77 2.33 17.86 5.03
N LEU A 78 3.32 17.04 4.69
CA LEU A 78 3.14 15.89 3.81
C LEU A 78 3.00 14.62 4.64
N VAL A 79 2.01 13.80 4.30
CA VAL A 79 1.80 12.47 4.89
C VAL A 79 1.73 11.46 3.77
N ALA A 80 2.56 10.43 3.82
CA ALA A 80 2.47 9.27 2.96
C ALA A 80 1.77 8.11 3.67
N VAL A 81 0.94 7.38 2.93
CA VAL A 81 0.35 6.12 3.37
C VAL A 81 0.74 5.06 2.34
N PHE A 82 1.47 4.04 2.77
CA PHE A 82 1.86 2.92 1.91
C PHE A 82 1.20 1.61 2.36
N GLY A 83 0.94 0.72 1.41
CA GLY A 83 0.28 -0.55 1.68
C GLY A 83 1.25 -1.72 1.83
N LEU A 84 0.90 -2.73 2.63
CA LEU A 84 1.57 -4.04 2.60
C LEU A 84 0.57 -5.19 2.69
N ALA A 85 0.83 -6.23 1.91
CA ALA A 85 0.17 -7.53 1.96
C ALA A 85 1.15 -8.60 2.45
N LEU A 86 0.65 -9.72 2.97
CA LEU A 86 1.50 -10.85 3.36
C LEU A 86 2.34 -11.35 2.17
N ASP A 87 3.63 -11.58 2.39
CA ASP A 87 4.51 -12.12 1.35
C ASP A 87 4.30 -13.63 1.10
N ASP A 88 3.72 -14.34 2.07
CA ASP A 88 3.31 -15.75 1.95
C ASP A 88 1.90 -15.94 1.35
N MET A 89 1.36 -14.93 0.68
CA MET A 89 0.00 -14.95 0.12
C MET A 89 -0.36 -16.23 -0.67
N PRO A 90 0.52 -16.78 -1.53
CA PRO A 90 0.20 -17.99 -2.30
C PRO A 90 -0.10 -19.24 -1.46
N ASN A 91 0.34 -19.27 -0.19
CA ASN A 91 0.09 -20.39 0.71
C ASN A 91 -1.19 -20.20 1.57
N ILE A 92 -1.72 -18.98 1.65
CA ILE A 92 -2.86 -18.63 2.51
C ILE A 92 -4.11 -18.20 1.72
N ALA A 93 -3.98 -17.94 0.42
CA ALA A 93 -5.10 -17.55 -0.44
C ALA A 93 -5.18 -18.39 -1.72
N PRO A 94 -6.39 -18.80 -2.17
CA PRO A 94 -6.55 -19.83 -3.18
C PRO A 94 -6.30 -19.38 -4.62
N HIS A 95 -6.42 -18.08 -4.94
CA HIS A 95 -6.42 -17.60 -6.32
C HIS A 95 -5.43 -16.46 -6.60
N THR A 96 -4.25 -16.50 -6.00
CA THR A 96 -3.18 -15.50 -6.24
C THR A 96 -2.66 -15.51 -7.68
N GLY A 97 -2.77 -16.61 -8.42
CA GLY A 97 -2.42 -16.67 -9.84
C GLY A 97 -0.94 -16.42 -10.09
N LYS A 98 -0.62 -15.43 -10.95
CA LYS A 98 0.77 -15.02 -11.23
C LYS A 98 1.16 -13.73 -10.50
N VAL A 99 0.38 -13.30 -9.52
CA VAL A 99 0.73 -12.17 -8.67
C VAL A 99 1.93 -12.56 -7.81
N LYS A 100 2.96 -11.72 -7.82
CA LYS A 100 4.17 -11.90 -7.03
C LYS A 100 4.09 -11.03 -5.78
N PHE A 101 4.49 -11.62 -4.65
CA PHE A 101 4.55 -10.95 -3.36
C PHE A 101 6.01 -10.88 -2.92
N ASP A 102 6.56 -9.67 -2.91
CA ASP A 102 7.93 -9.40 -2.50
C ASP A 102 8.04 -9.33 -0.97
N ASN A 103 9.25 -9.51 -0.46
CA ASN A 103 9.51 -9.51 0.97
C ASN A 103 9.07 -8.20 1.64
N MET A 104 8.19 -8.31 2.64
CA MET A 104 7.53 -7.15 3.25
C MET A 104 8.51 -6.14 3.84
N VAL A 105 9.51 -6.60 4.60
CA VAL A 105 10.49 -5.72 5.28
C VAL A 105 11.33 -4.96 4.25
N LYS A 106 11.83 -5.64 3.21
CA LYS A 106 12.62 -5.00 2.16
C LYS A 106 11.80 -3.98 1.37
N SER A 107 10.57 -4.34 0.97
CA SER A 107 9.71 -3.44 0.21
C SER A 107 9.26 -2.24 1.06
N ALA A 108 9.00 -2.44 2.35
CA ALA A 108 8.67 -1.37 3.27
C ALA A 108 9.83 -0.38 3.43
N GLN A 109 11.04 -0.86 3.72
CA GLN A 109 12.21 0.02 3.86
C GLN A 109 12.49 0.77 2.56
N ALA A 110 12.46 0.10 1.40
CA ALA A 110 12.65 0.77 0.11
C ALA A 110 11.59 1.85 -0.17
N THR A 111 10.34 1.61 0.25
CA THR A 111 9.24 2.58 0.11
C THR A 111 9.46 3.79 1.01
N VAL A 112 9.85 3.56 2.28
CA VAL A 112 10.18 4.62 3.24
C VAL A 112 11.36 5.46 2.72
N ASP A 113 12.46 4.81 2.34
CA ASP A 113 13.65 5.48 1.82
C ASP A 113 13.32 6.34 0.59
N TYR A 114 12.49 5.83 -0.31
CA TYR A 114 12.03 6.58 -1.48
C TYR A 114 11.23 7.83 -1.07
N LEU A 115 10.26 7.69 -0.15
CA LEU A 115 9.42 8.80 0.30
C LEU A 115 10.25 9.88 1.05
N GLN A 116 11.15 9.46 1.92
CA GLN A 116 12.07 10.37 2.63
C GLN A 116 13.03 11.07 1.66
N SER A 117 13.51 10.38 0.61
CA SER A 117 14.35 11.00 -0.42
C SER A 117 13.62 12.13 -1.19
N LYS A 118 12.29 12.12 -1.17
CA LYS A 118 11.45 13.20 -1.71
C LYS A 118 11.16 14.29 -0.68
N GLY A 119 11.49 14.11 0.59
CA GLY A 119 11.18 15.03 1.68
C GLY A 119 9.80 14.81 2.30
N VAL A 120 9.26 13.58 2.21
CA VAL A 120 8.04 13.18 2.92
C VAL A 120 8.45 12.38 4.16
N ASP A 121 8.40 13.04 5.33
CA ASP A 121 8.89 12.45 6.58
C ASP A 121 7.79 11.82 7.45
N ASN A 122 6.51 12.18 7.26
CA ASN A 122 5.41 11.54 7.99
C ASN A 122 4.89 10.34 7.19
N ILE A 123 5.18 9.12 7.62
CA ILE A 123 4.93 7.89 6.87
C ILE A 123 4.11 6.90 7.70
N ILE A 124 2.97 6.51 7.14
CA ILE A 124 2.03 5.55 7.71
C ILE A 124 2.07 4.25 6.89
N ALA A 125 2.28 3.12 7.56
CA ALA A 125 2.06 1.80 6.97
C ALA A 125 0.61 1.38 7.20
N LEU A 126 -0.13 1.14 6.13
CA LEU A 126 -1.45 0.51 6.15
C LEU A 126 -1.27 -0.96 5.75
N THR A 127 -1.48 -1.88 6.68
CA THR A 127 -1.07 -3.28 6.48
C THR A 127 -2.25 -4.24 6.69
N HIS A 128 -2.14 -5.42 6.08
CA HIS A 128 -3.02 -6.56 6.34
C HIS A 128 -2.17 -7.81 6.55
N ILE A 129 -1.34 -7.78 7.59
CA ILE A 129 -0.27 -8.78 7.81
C ILE A 129 -0.28 -9.42 9.20
N GLY A 130 -1.18 -9.00 10.09
CA GLY A 130 -1.33 -9.50 11.44
C GLY A 130 -0.44 -8.76 12.45
N ASN A 131 -0.98 -8.57 13.65
CA ASN A 131 -0.35 -7.74 14.69
C ASN A 131 1.08 -8.18 15.07
N SER A 132 1.35 -9.48 15.18
CA SER A 132 2.71 -9.95 15.49
C SER A 132 3.72 -9.64 14.38
N VAL A 133 3.28 -9.66 13.12
CA VAL A 133 4.11 -9.31 11.96
C VAL A 133 4.30 -7.79 11.89
N ASP A 134 3.26 -6.99 12.20
CA ASP A 134 3.37 -5.53 12.31
C ASP A 134 4.41 -5.12 13.38
N LEU A 135 4.39 -5.74 14.55
CA LEU A 135 5.40 -5.49 15.59
C LEU A 135 6.81 -5.86 15.12
N ASN A 136 6.95 -6.95 14.37
CA ASN A 136 8.23 -7.34 13.80
C ASN A 136 8.71 -6.36 12.72
N LEU A 137 7.80 -5.89 11.86
CA LEU A 137 8.07 -4.88 10.84
C LEU A 137 8.55 -3.59 11.48
N ALA A 138 7.85 -3.10 12.52
CA ALA A 138 8.22 -1.90 13.27
C ALA A 138 9.63 -1.98 13.87
N SER A 139 10.06 -3.18 14.29
CA SER A 139 11.42 -3.38 14.83
C SER A 139 12.53 -3.39 13.77
N LYS A 140 12.17 -3.50 12.48
CA LYS A 140 13.11 -3.72 11.36
C LYS A 140 13.13 -2.60 10.34
N VAL A 141 12.07 -1.80 10.26
CA VAL A 141 11.93 -0.72 9.27
C VAL A 141 12.00 0.62 9.97
N ASN A 142 13.03 1.41 9.64
CA ASN A 142 13.19 2.75 10.17
C ASN A 142 12.37 3.74 9.35
N GLY A 143 11.79 4.75 10.01
CA GLY A 143 11.08 5.87 9.36
C GLY A 143 9.58 5.67 9.16
N ILE A 144 8.98 4.61 9.72
CA ILE A 144 7.52 4.49 9.85
C ILE A 144 7.09 5.17 11.17
N ASP A 145 6.16 6.11 11.11
CA ASP A 145 5.63 6.81 12.29
C ASP A 145 4.41 6.12 12.89
N LEU A 146 3.62 5.45 12.06
CA LEU A 146 2.39 4.77 12.46
C LEU A 146 2.16 3.53 11.61
N ILE A 147 1.70 2.45 12.25
CA ILE A 147 1.18 1.27 11.58
C ILE A 147 -0.31 1.17 11.90
N VAL A 148 -1.13 1.04 10.85
CA VAL A 148 -2.56 0.72 10.93
C VAL A 148 -2.73 -0.67 10.32
N GLY A 149 -2.86 -1.68 11.18
CA GLY A 149 -2.86 -3.10 10.78
C GLY A 149 -4.24 -3.74 10.58
N GLY A 150 -4.21 -5.05 10.31
CA GLY A 150 -5.35 -5.94 10.05
C GLY A 150 -4.89 -7.39 9.94
N HIS A 151 -5.65 -8.24 9.22
CA HIS A 151 -5.55 -9.72 9.13
C HIS A 151 -6.28 -10.47 10.25
#